data_AF-A0A0Q5IEE0-F1
#
_entry.id   AF-A0A0Q5IEE0-F1
#
_cell.length_a   1.000
_cell.length_b   1.000
_cell.length_c   1.000
_cell.angle_alpha   90.00
_cell.angle_beta   90.00
_cell.angle_gamma   90.00
#
_symmetry.space_group_name_H-M   'P 1'
#
loop_
_entity.id
_entity.type
_entity.pdbx_description
1 polymer ?
#
loop_
_entity_poly.entity_id
_entity_poly.type
_entity_poly.pdbx_seq_one_letter_code
_entity_poly.pdbx_strand_id
1 'polypeptide(L)'
;MLSVKLLSRTAFLGLYAGLLGLISGPATAQTAPFTVEVRFVGKAPNAAQQATIRAAAARVSKLIASPFGPVTLPGDAEACDKGLPTVRGRVDRFFVFVRVLPLDEDLYAEAWPCDLHDGSYLPVYGAVSLNSRVLGDLSATDLTDTMIHETLHALGVGTLWEADARVSLSGESDERSLVTKSAGQFYYTGARGVAAYRALGGRGDRVPLDADAGHWAGSAVCSEILSGDAGNYTGRVNPVSPLTLGALEDLGYRVNRAAASPYTLPLRGYGVKSAPVPAKSTSPARRPTSYANCAAVRAAGAAPLRRGDPGYRADMDGDGDGLACE
;
A
#
# COMPACT_ATOMS: atom_id res chain seq x y z
N MET A 1 50.95 35.87 50.77
CA MET A 1 50.17 37.11 50.98
C MET A 1 48.83 36.88 50.31
N LEU A 2 47.65 36.85 50.94
CA LEU A 2 47.15 37.43 52.20
C LEU A 2 46.08 36.47 52.78
N SER A 3 46.02 36.39 54.10
CA SER A 3 45.21 35.53 54.97
C SER A 3 43.70 35.81 54.94
N VAL A 4 42.87 34.81 55.28
CA VAL A 4 41.85 34.92 56.34
C VAL A 4 41.64 33.55 57.01
N LYS A 5 41.92 33.49 58.33
CA LYS A 5 41.47 32.43 59.25
C LYS A 5 39.97 32.58 59.48
N LEU A 6 39.19 31.50 59.59
CA LEU A 6 38.00 31.51 60.45
C LEU A 6 37.65 30.12 61.02
N LEU A 7 37.76 30.06 62.34
CA LEU A 7 37.05 29.29 63.36
C LEU A 7 36.33 27.95 63.04
N SER A 8 36.75 26.96 63.83
CA SER A 8 36.01 25.77 64.28
C SER A 8 34.57 26.07 64.73
N ARG A 9 33.61 25.26 64.24
CA ARG A 9 32.34 24.97 64.92
C ARG A 9 31.92 23.51 64.69
N THR A 10 32.12 22.75 65.76
CA THR A 10 31.17 21.80 66.38
C THR A 10 30.06 21.18 65.54
N ALA A 11 30.03 19.85 65.61
CA ALA A 11 29.04 18.93 65.10
C ALA A 11 27.60 19.25 65.56
N PHE A 12 26.66 19.12 64.62
CA PHE A 12 25.26 18.80 64.89
C PHE A 12 24.84 17.69 63.91
N LEU A 13 24.85 16.44 64.39
CA LEU A 13 24.15 15.33 63.73
C LEU A 13 22.65 15.52 64.00
N GLY A 14 21.92 16.06 63.03
CA GLY A 14 20.47 15.99 62.97
C GLY A 14 20.04 14.80 62.11
N LEU A 15 19.41 13.79 62.70
CA LEU A 15 18.71 12.73 61.96
C LEU A 15 17.58 13.35 61.12
N TYR A 16 17.77 13.42 59.80
CA TYR A 16 16.66 13.55 58.85
C TYR A 16 16.32 12.17 58.31
N ALA A 17 15.35 11.51 58.92
CA ALA A 17 14.66 10.37 58.32
C ALA A 17 13.74 10.90 57.21
N GLY A 18 14.28 11.06 56.01
CA GLY A 18 13.52 11.42 54.82
C GLY A 18 12.69 10.23 54.33
N LEU A 19 11.38 10.31 54.50
CA LEU A 19 10.42 9.43 53.86
C LEU A 19 10.47 9.72 52.34
N LEU A 20 11.26 8.96 51.58
CA LEU A 20 11.19 8.95 50.11
C LEU A 20 9.88 8.26 49.70
N GLY A 21 8.82 9.05 49.60
CA GLY A 21 7.63 8.65 48.86
C GLY A 21 8.02 8.46 47.40
N LEU A 22 7.90 7.23 46.90
CA LEU A 22 7.92 6.92 45.48
C LEU A 22 6.68 7.59 44.86
N ILE A 23 6.86 8.79 44.30
CA ILE A 23 5.86 9.40 43.42
C ILE A 23 5.94 8.61 42.11
N SER A 24 5.17 7.53 42.02
CA SER A 24 4.89 6.87 40.76
C SER A 24 4.13 7.85 39.88
N GLY A 25 4.83 8.56 39.01
CA GLY A 25 4.20 9.33 37.94
C GLY A 25 3.28 8.41 37.12
N PRO A 26 2.20 8.93 36.52
CA PRO A 26 1.32 8.12 35.70
C PRO A 26 2.16 7.49 34.59
N ALA A 27 2.16 6.15 34.51
CA ALA A 27 2.76 5.42 33.42
C ALA A 27 2.11 5.93 32.13
N THR A 28 2.85 6.66 31.30
CA THR A 28 2.42 7.00 29.95
C THR A 28 2.19 5.67 29.23
N ALA A 29 0.93 5.31 29.00
CA ALA A 29 0.59 4.11 28.26
C ALA A 29 1.29 4.18 26.89
N GLN A 30 2.31 3.34 26.70
CA GLN A 30 3.03 3.27 25.45
C GLN A 30 2.03 2.83 24.38
N THR A 31 1.82 3.67 23.37
CA THR A 31 0.88 3.36 22.30
C THR A 31 1.36 2.12 21.57
N ALA A 32 0.46 1.15 21.35
CA ALA A 32 0.81 -0.11 20.70
C ALA A 32 1.39 0.15 19.30
N PRO A 33 2.42 -0.63 18.88
CA PRO A 33 3.00 -0.47 17.55
C PRO A 33 1.99 -0.83 16.47
N PHE A 34 2.14 -0.21 15.29
CA PHE A 34 1.34 -0.59 14.12
C PHE A 34 1.59 -2.06 13.78
N THR A 35 0.51 -2.79 13.51
CA THR A 35 0.56 -4.20 13.17
C THR A 35 -0.38 -4.45 12.00
N VAL A 36 0.13 -5.11 10.97
CA VAL A 36 -0.67 -5.69 9.88
C VAL A 36 -1.02 -7.11 10.29
N GLU A 37 -2.25 -7.32 10.74
CA GLU A 37 -2.78 -8.67 11.01
C GLU A 37 -3.21 -9.34 9.70
N VAL A 38 -2.86 -10.62 9.50
CA VAL A 38 -3.27 -11.40 8.33
C VAL A 38 -4.42 -12.32 8.69
N ARG A 39 -5.53 -12.21 7.98
CA ARG A 39 -6.71 -13.08 8.13
C ARG A 39 -6.95 -13.87 6.85
N PHE A 40 -6.72 -15.17 6.90
CA PHE A 40 -6.97 -16.03 5.74
C PHE A 40 -8.47 -16.29 5.56
N VAL A 41 -8.96 -16.16 4.32
CA VAL A 41 -10.36 -16.38 3.95
C VAL A 41 -10.43 -17.45 2.87
N GLY A 42 -11.42 -18.36 2.99
CA GLY A 42 -11.63 -19.43 2.01
C GLY A 42 -10.52 -20.49 2.06
N LYS A 43 -10.09 -20.97 0.88
CA LYS A 43 -9.00 -21.95 0.79
C LYS A 43 -7.67 -21.28 1.17
N ALA A 44 -7.18 -21.59 2.36
CA ALA A 44 -5.92 -21.05 2.83
C ALA A 44 -4.73 -21.59 2.01
N PRO A 45 -3.67 -20.77 1.81
CA PRO A 45 -2.37 -21.25 1.37
C PRO A 45 -1.82 -22.34 2.29
N ASN A 46 -0.83 -23.10 1.84
CA ASN A 46 -0.19 -24.10 2.69
C ASN A 46 0.57 -23.45 3.87
N ALA A 47 0.97 -24.24 4.88
CA ALA A 47 1.59 -23.70 6.09
C ALA A 47 2.86 -22.87 5.83
N ALA A 48 3.70 -23.26 4.88
CA ALA A 48 4.92 -22.54 4.52
C ALA A 48 4.61 -21.21 3.83
N GLN A 49 3.63 -21.19 2.92
CA GLN A 49 3.13 -19.98 2.29
C GLN A 49 2.52 -19.03 3.33
N GLN A 50 1.69 -19.52 4.25
CA GLN A 50 1.13 -18.68 5.30
C GLN A 50 2.20 -18.07 6.22
N ALA A 51 3.26 -18.82 6.55
CA ALA A 51 4.38 -18.30 7.32
C ALA A 51 5.11 -17.17 6.57
N THR A 52 5.32 -17.35 5.25
CA THR A 52 5.91 -16.35 4.36
C THR A 52 5.05 -15.08 4.30
N ILE A 53 3.74 -15.23 4.10
CA ILE A 53 2.76 -14.13 4.06
C ILE A 53 2.76 -13.34 5.38
N ARG A 54 2.73 -14.03 6.52
CA ARG A 54 2.78 -13.37 7.84
C ARG A 54 4.12 -12.65 8.07
N ALA A 55 5.23 -13.21 7.61
CA ALA A 55 6.54 -12.57 7.70
C ALA A 55 6.63 -11.30 6.83
N ALA A 56 6.03 -11.31 5.64
CA ALA A 56 5.91 -10.13 4.77
C ALA A 56 5.09 -9.01 5.45
N ALA A 57 3.90 -9.34 5.98
CA ALA A 57 3.07 -8.39 6.72
C ALA A 57 3.79 -7.80 7.96
N ALA A 58 4.57 -8.62 8.67
CA ALA A 58 5.39 -8.15 9.78
C ALA A 58 6.52 -7.20 9.35
N ARG A 59 7.06 -7.33 8.12
CA ARG A 59 8.01 -6.36 7.56
C ARG A 59 7.33 -5.03 7.29
N VAL A 60 6.15 -5.05 6.66
CA VAL A 60 5.37 -3.83 6.38
C VAL A 60 4.97 -3.13 7.68
N SER A 61 4.58 -3.88 8.71
CA SER A 61 4.26 -3.34 10.04
C SER A 61 5.38 -2.46 10.60
N LYS A 62 6.65 -2.83 10.40
CA LYS A 62 7.82 -2.10 10.90
C LYS A 62 8.10 -0.79 10.15
N LEU A 63 7.49 -0.59 8.97
CA LEU A 63 7.61 0.63 8.18
C LEU A 63 6.76 1.76 8.75
N ILE A 64 5.70 1.45 9.50
CA ILE A 64 4.74 2.43 10.01
C ILE A 64 5.02 2.69 11.50
N ALA A 65 5.19 3.97 11.85
CA ALA A 65 5.44 4.44 13.20
C ALA A 65 4.21 5.09 13.86
N SER A 66 3.19 5.48 13.08
CA SER A 66 1.91 5.92 13.63
C SER A 66 1.14 4.73 14.20
N PRO A 67 0.47 4.88 15.36
CA PRO A 67 -0.44 3.85 15.85
C PRO A 67 -1.65 3.73 14.92
N PHE A 68 -2.29 2.58 14.92
CA PHE A 68 -3.62 2.43 14.33
C PHE A 68 -4.64 3.21 15.18
N GLY A 69 -5.54 3.97 14.55
CA GLY A 69 -6.62 4.65 15.24
C GLY A 69 -7.79 3.71 15.43
N PRO A 70 -8.14 3.25 16.65
CA PRO A 70 -9.25 2.31 16.81
C PRO A 70 -10.58 2.91 16.34
N VAL A 71 -11.41 2.13 15.67
CA VAL A 71 -12.70 2.56 15.11
C VAL A 71 -13.76 1.51 15.38
N THR A 72 -15.01 1.94 15.55
CA THR A 72 -16.17 1.06 15.64
C THR A 72 -16.94 1.18 14.33
N LEU A 73 -17.10 0.07 13.62
CA LEU A 73 -17.78 0.07 12.32
C LEU A 73 -19.31 0.21 12.50
N PRO A 74 -19.97 1.07 11.69
CA PRO A 74 -21.42 1.18 11.70
C PRO A 74 -22.04 -0.08 11.07
N GLY A 75 -22.62 -0.95 11.88
CA GLY A 75 -23.37 -2.13 11.40
C GLY A 75 -22.54 -3.14 10.60
N ASP A 76 -23.18 -3.83 9.68
CA ASP A 76 -22.53 -4.69 8.69
C ASP A 76 -21.77 -3.78 7.74
N ALA A 77 -20.48 -3.53 8.00
CA ALA A 77 -19.65 -2.84 7.00
C ALA A 77 -19.81 -3.58 5.67
N GLU A 78 -20.23 -2.84 4.64
CA GLU A 78 -20.49 -3.39 3.32
C GLU A 78 -19.23 -4.14 2.88
N ALA A 79 -19.41 -5.38 2.44
CA ALA A 79 -18.26 -6.22 2.12
C ALA A 79 -17.44 -5.52 1.02
N CYS A 80 -16.26 -5.03 1.40
CA CYS A 80 -15.24 -4.41 0.56
C CYS A 80 -15.01 -5.10 -0.78
N ASP A 81 -15.23 -6.41 -0.80
CA ASP A 81 -15.44 -7.15 -2.03
C ASP A 81 -16.31 -8.37 -1.78
N LYS A 82 -16.93 -8.89 -2.85
CA LYS A 82 -17.76 -10.09 -2.82
C LYS A 82 -16.97 -11.27 -2.26
N GLY A 83 -17.55 -11.94 -1.27
CA GLY A 83 -16.97 -13.13 -0.65
C GLY A 83 -15.99 -12.85 0.50
N LEU A 84 -15.77 -11.58 0.87
CA LEU A 84 -15.09 -11.25 2.13
C LEU A 84 -16.06 -11.34 3.31
N PRO A 85 -15.60 -11.76 4.51
CA PRO A 85 -16.42 -11.75 5.70
C PRO A 85 -16.83 -10.32 6.07
N THR A 86 -18.08 -10.13 6.47
CA THR A 86 -18.52 -8.86 7.07
C THR A 86 -17.72 -8.56 8.32
N VAL A 87 -17.15 -7.35 8.40
CA VAL A 87 -16.45 -6.87 9.58
C VAL A 87 -17.44 -6.14 10.47
N ARG A 88 -17.47 -6.47 11.77
CA ARG A 88 -18.40 -5.87 12.73
C ARG A 88 -17.68 -5.45 14.00
N GLY A 89 -18.21 -4.40 14.64
CA GLY A 89 -17.79 -3.96 15.97
C GLY A 89 -16.49 -3.15 15.94
N ARG A 90 -15.73 -3.24 17.04
CA ARG A 90 -14.51 -2.45 17.24
C ARG A 90 -13.31 -3.10 16.55
N VAL A 91 -12.68 -2.34 15.65
CA VAL A 91 -11.39 -2.65 15.05
C VAL A 91 -10.32 -1.82 15.77
N ASP A 92 -9.30 -2.50 16.29
CA ASP A 92 -8.23 -1.90 17.09
C ASP A 92 -6.85 -1.99 16.44
N ARG A 93 -6.78 -2.65 15.27
CA ARG A 93 -5.57 -2.77 14.45
C ARG A 93 -5.95 -2.96 12.99
N PHE A 94 -5.04 -2.54 12.12
CA PHE A 94 -5.16 -2.81 10.69
C PHE A 94 -5.01 -4.32 10.42
N PHE A 95 -5.83 -4.83 9.52
CA PHE A 95 -5.72 -6.20 9.05
C PHE A 95 -5.97 -6.29 7.56
N VAL A 96 -5.43 -7.33 6.94
CA VAL A 96 -5.73 -7.68 5.56
C VAL A 96 -6.40 -9.04 5.50
N PHE A 97 -7.51 -9.13 4.76
CA PHE A 97 -8.03 -10.41 4.34
C PHE A 97 -7.16 -10.95 3.19
N VAL A 98 -6.60 -12.14 3.37
CA VAL A 98 -5.83 -12.84 2.33
C VAL A 98 -6.64 -14.01 1.84
N ARG A 99 -6.95 -14.03 0.55
CA ARG A 99 -7.67 -15.13 -0.10
C ARG A 99 -6.94 -15.60 -1.35
N VAL A 100 -7.29 -16.79 -1.82
CA VAL A 100 -6.71 -17.41 -3.02
C VAL A 100 -7.83 -17.62 -4.03
N LEU A 101 -7.76 -16.93 -5.17
CA LEU A 101 -8.77 -16.95 -6.23
C LEU A 101 -8.10 -17.07 -7.61
N PRO A 102 -8.80 -17.55 -8.65
CA PRO A 102 -8.29 -17.48 -10.01
C PRO A 102 -8.29 -16.03 -10.51
N LEU A 103 -7.11 -15.47 -10.76
CA LEU A 103 -6.91 -14.16 -11.39
C LEU A 103 -6.25 -14.34 -12.76
N ASP A 104 -6.27 -13.32 -13.60
CA ASP A 104 -5.60 -13.33 -14.91
C ASP A 104 -4.15 -13.79 -14.83
N GLU A 105 -3.67 -14.50 -15.85
CA GLU A 105 -2.39 -15.23 -15.80
C GLU A 105 -1.17 -14.31 -15.59
N ASP A 106 -1.30 -13.04 -15.97
CA ASP A 106 -0.25 -12.03 -15.81
C ASP A 106 -0.24 -11.39 -14.41
N LEU A 107 -1.21 -11.71 -13.54
CA LEU A 107 -1.30 -11.20 -12.18
C LEU A 107 -0.83 -12.24 -11.15
N TYR A 108 0.07 -11.84 -10.26
CA TYR A 108 0.45 -12.65 -9.11
C TYR A 108 -0.52 -12.47 -7.95
N ALA A 109 -0.98 -11.25 -7.78
CA ALA A 109 -1.96 -10.86 -6.78
C ALA A 109 -2.58 -9.50 -7.18
N GLU A 110 -3.57 -9.10 -6.39
CA GLU A 110 -4.18 -7.78 -6.42
C GLU A 110 -4.56 -7.40 -4.98
N ALA A 111 -4.62 -6.10 -4.70
CA ALA A 111 -5.00 -5.60 -3.39
C ALA A 111 -5.64 -4.22 -3.43
N TRP A 112 -6.46 -3.95 -2.42
CA TRP A 112 -7.13 -2.66 -2.26
C TRP A 112 -7.41 -2.39 -0.78
N PRO A 113 -7.47 -1.10 -0.39
CA PRO A 113 -8.05 -0.71 0.88
C PRO A 113 -9.57 -0.94 0.85
N CYS A 114 -10.13 -1.14 2.04
CA CYS A 114 -11.56 -1.35 2.20
C CYS A 114 -12.22 -0.10 2.77
N ASP A 115 -12.64 -0.14 4.03
CA ASP A 115 -13.17 1.04 4.70
C ASP A 115 -12.05 2.01 5.07
N LEU A 116 -12.32 3.31 4.99
CA LEU A 116 -11.39 4.37 5.39
C LEU A 116 -11.89 5.10 6.64
N HIS A 117 -10.96 5.46 7.53
CA HIS A 117 -11.26 6.26 8.70
C HIS A 117 -11.79 7.65 8.34
N ASP A 118 -12.83 8.10 9.06
CA ASP A 118 -13.27 9.50 8.99
C ASP A 118 -12.13 10.47 9.34
N GLY A 119 -12.06 11.58 8.61
CA GLY A 119 -11.07 12.65 8.75
C GLY A 119 -9.63 12.32 8.30
N SER A 120 -9.12 11.12 8.60
CA SER A 120 -7.74 10.74 8.19
C SER A 120 -7.67 10.03 6.84
N TYR A 121 -8.77 9.39 6.43
CA TYR A 121 -8.86 8.61 5.19
C TYR A 121 -7.80 7.50 5.06
N LEU A 122 -7.25 7.06 6.20
CA LEU A 122 -6.38 5.90 6.24
C LEU A 122 -7.23 4.62 6.25
N PRO A 123 -6.78 3.53 5.60
CA PRO A 123 -7.46 2.24 5.63
C PRO A 123 -7.67 1.68 7.03
N VAL A 124 -8.90 1.23 7.29
CA VAL A 124 -9.29 0.46 8.48
C VAL A 124 -8.85 -1.00 8.34
N TYR A 125 -9.07 -1.57 7.15
CA TYR A 125 -8.60 -2.88 6.72
C TYR A 125 -8.45 -2.90 5.20
N GLY A 126 -7.88 -3.98 4.67
CA GLY A 126 -7.75 -4.18 3.24
C GLY A 126 -7.96 -5.64 2.82
N ALA A 127 -7.85 -5.88 1.53
CA ALA A 127 -7.91 -7.20 0.94
C ALA A 127 -6.70 -7.46 0.05
N VAL A 128 -6.25 -8.71 0.01
CA VAL A 128 -5.23 -9.21 -0.91
C VAL A 128 -5.76 -10.52 -1.50
N SER A 129 -5.89 -10.58 -2.82
CA SER A 129 -6.20 -11.80 -3.56
C SER A 129 -4.93 -12.34 -4.19
N LEU A 130 -4.48 -13.52 -3.77
CA LEU A 130 -3.36 -14.23 -4.41
C LEU A 130 -3.88 -15.07 -5.59
N ASN A 131 -3.17 -15.02 -6.72
CA ASN A 131 -3.57 -15.77 -7.90
C ASN A 131 -3.28 -17.27 -7.73
N SER A 132 -4.36 -18.05 -7.61
CA SER A 132 -4.31 -19.50 -7.51
C SER A 132 -3.58 -20.21 -8.68
N ARG A 133 -3.49 -19.57 -9.85
CA ARG A 133 -2.88 -20.15 -11.06
C ARG A 133 -1.34 -20.20 -10.98
N VAL A 134 -0.72 -19.27 -10.24
CA VAL A 134 0.74 -19.13 -10.15
C VAL A 134 1.29 -19.27 -8.73
N LEU A 135 0.43 -19.18 -7.70
CA LEU A 135 0.84 -19.26 -6.29
C LEU A 135 1.63 -20.55 -5.94
N GLY A 136 1.35 -21.66 -6.63
CA GLY A 136 2.07 -22.91 -6.45
C GLY A 136 3.54 -22.86 -6.90
N ASP A 137 3.84 -21.99 -7.85
CA ASP A 137 5.16 -21.87 -8.49
C ASP A 137 6.02 -20.74 -7.90
N LEU A 138 5.43 -19.88 -7.07
CA LEU A 138 6.13 -18.80 -6.41
C LEU A 138 7.13 -19.32 -5.37
N SER A 139 8.38 -18.86 -5.49
CA SER A 139 9.36 -19.04 -4.44
C SER A 139 8.94 -18.28 -3.18
N ALA A 140 9.48 -18.65 -2.01
CA ALA A 140 9.24 -17.89 -0.78
C ALA A 140 9.69 -16.42 -0.89
N THR A 141 10.72 -16.15 -1.71
CA THR A 141 11.20 -14.80 -1.97
C THR A 141 10.19 -14.01 -2.78
N ASP A 142 9.67 -14.58 -3.87
CA ASP A 142 8.72 -13.89 -4.74
C ASP A 142 7.38 -13.69 -4.02
N LEU A 143 6.91 -14.70 -3.27
CA LEU A 143 5.72 -14.55 -2.43
C LEU A 143 5.91 -13.47 -1.34
N THR A 144 7.14 -13.32 -0.82
CA THR A 144 7.45 -12.22 0.11
C THR A 144 7.37 -10.87 -0.59
N ASP A 145 7.91 -10.76 -1.81
CA ASP A 145 7.89 -9.55 -2.62
C ASP A 145 6.46 -9.13 -2.95
N THR A 146 5.68 -10.04 -3.54
CA THR A 146 4.26 -9.87 -3.84
C THR A 146 3.49 -9.42 -2.59
N MET A 147 3.65 -10.12 -1.46
CA MET A 147 2.90 -9.74 -0.26
C MET A 147 3.28 -8.38 0.31
N ILE A 148 4.54 -7.95 0.22
CA ILE A 148 4.93 -6.61 0.66
C ILE A 148 4.28 -5.56 -0.26
N HIS A 149 4.39 -5.77 -1.58
CA HIS A 149 3.79 -4.92 -2.61
C HIS A 149 2.28 -4.76 -2.40
N GLU A 150 1.54 -5.87 -2.35
CA GLU A 150 0.09 -5.85 -2.19
C GLU A 150 -0.36 -5.25 -0.86
N THR A 151 0.38 -5.50 0.22
CA THR A 151 0.04 -4.90 1.52
C THR A 151 0.23 -3.38 1.49
N LEU A 152 1.20 -2.84 0.74
CA LEU A 152 1.37 -1.39 0.56
C LEU A 152 0.21 -0.79 -0.23
N HIS A 153 -0.31 -1.51 -1.24
CA HIS A 153 -1.54 -1.13 -1.93
C HIS A 153 -2.77 -1.17 -1.01
N ALA A 154 -2.92 -2.19 -0.19
CA ALA A 154 -3.98 -2.26 0.83
C ALA A 154 -3.90 -1.13 1.87
N LEU A 155 -2.70 -0.57 2.09
CA LEU A 155 -2.47 0.60 2.95
C LEU A 155 -2.70 1.94 2.24
N GLY A 156 -2.95 1.94 0.94
CA GLY A 156 -3.34 3.11 0.16
C GLY A 156 -2.30 3.63 -0.83
N VAL A 157 -1.09 3.08 -0.86
CA VAL A 157 -0.06 3.54 -1.81
C VAL A 157 -0.47 3.09 -3.20
N GLY A 158 -0.60 4.00 -4.17
CA GLY A 158 -1.08 3.69 -5.52
C GLY A 158 -2.59 3.54 -5.65
N THR A 159 -3.30 3.19 -4.58
CA THR A 159 -4.75 2.95 -4.58
C THR A 159 -5.58 4.11 -4.02
N LEU A 160 -4.99 4.97 -3.17
CA LEU A 160 -5.65 6.15 -2.58
C LEU A 160 -5.00 7.47 -2.98
N TRP A 161 -4.33 7.49 -4.15
CA TRP A 161 -3.71 8.71 -4.66
C TRP A 161 -4.68 9.56 -5.49
N GLU A 162 -5.76 9.00 -6.01
CA GLU A 162 -6.81 9.74 -6.72
C GLU A 162 -7.98 10.06 -5.77
N ALA A 163 -8.71 11.13 -6.05
CA ALA A 163 -9.73 11.68 -5.14
C ALA A 163 -10.99 10.79 -5.03
N ASP A 164 -11.36 10.14 -6.13
CA ASP A 164 -12.51 9.23 -6.22
C ASP A 164 -12.37 7.97 -5.35
N ALA A 165 -11.14 7.59 -5.02
CA ALA A 165 -10.85 6.46 -4.14
C ALA A 165 -10.95 6.79 -2.64
N ARG A 166 -11.14 8.07 -2.24
CA ARG A 166 -10.97 8.52 -0.85
C ARG A 166 -12.30 8.85 -0.18
N VAL A 167 -13.15 7.84 -0.02
CA VAL A 167 -14.43 7.94 0.69
C VAL A 167 -14.34 7.23 2.05
N SER A 168 -14.72 7.94 3.11
CA SER A 168 -14.69 7.43 4.49
C SER A 168 -15.93 6.62 4.88
N LEU A 169 -15.87 5.99 6.04
CA LEU A 169 -16.99 5.24 6.65
C LEU A 169 -18.28 6.05 6.77
N SER A 170 -18.19 7.35 7.06
CA SER A 170 -19.35 8.25 7.14
C SER A 170 -19.86 8.72 5.77
N GLY A 171 -19.17 8.37 4.68
CA GLY A 171 -19.45 8.84 3.32
C GLY A 171 -18.83 10.20 3.01
N GLU A 172 -18.03 10.79 3.91
CA GLU A 172 -17.27 12.00 3.59
C GLU A 172 -16.17 11.66 2.56
N SER A 173 -16.00 12.52 1.54
CA SER A 173 -14.97 12.38 0.51
C SER A 173 -13.82 13.36 0.72
N ASP A 174 -12.58 12.95 0.42
CA ASP A 174 -11.39 13.80 0.35
C ASP A 174 -11.06 14.10 -1.12
N GLU A 175 -11.23 15.35 -1.54
CA GLU A 175 -10.96 15.78 -2.93
C GLU A 175 -9.46 15.82 -3.27
N ARG A 176 -8.58 15.51 -2.32
CA ARG A 176 -7.13 15.50 -2.55
C ARG A 176 -6.73 14.43 -3.56
N SER A 177 -6.08 14.88 -4.63
CA SER A 177 -5.33 14.01 -5.54
C SER A 177 -3.82 14.25 -5.43
N LEU A 178 -3.07 13.15 -5.40
CA LEU A 178 -1.61 13.09 -5.46
C LEU A 178 -1.13 12.69 -6.87
N VAL A 179 -2.04 12.63 -7.85
CA VAL A 179 -1.76 12.29 -9.24
C VAL A 179 -2.12 13.44 -10.16
N THR A 180 -1.28 13.67 -11.18
CA THR A 180 -1.63 14.54 -12.30
C THR A 180 -1.28 13.86 -13.62
N LYS A 181 -2.02 14.20 -14.68
CA LYS A 181 -1.75 13.73 -16.04
C LYS A 181 -1.28 14.88 -16.92
N SER A 182 -0.16 14.69 -17.62
CA SER A 182 0.43 15.71 -18.47
C SER A 182 1.05 15.05 -19.70
N ALA A 183 0.65 15.51 -20.89
CA ALA A 183 1.09 14.94 -22.18
C ALA A 183 0.90 13.41 -22.26
N GLY A 184 -0.20 12.89 -21.72
CA GLY A 184 -0.53 11.46 -21.74
C GLY A 184 0.14 10.62 -20.65
N GLN A 185 1.11 11.18 -19.91
CA GLN A 185 1.84 10.51 -18.83
C GLN A 185 1.24 10.88 -17.46
N PHE A 186 1.06 9.89 -16.58
CA PHE A 186 0.71 10.10 -15.18
C PHE A 186 1.94 10.40 -14.33
N TYR A 187 1.76 11.23 -13.31
CA TYR A 187 2.79 11.63 -12.38
C TYR A 187 2.25 11.74 -10.96
N TYR A 188 3.05 11.29 -10.00
CA TYR A 188 2.83 11.51 -8.59
C TYR A 188 3.36 12.89 -8.15
N THR A 189 2.59 13.58 -7.31
CA THR A 189 2.82 14.97 -6.88
C THR A 189 2.92 15.15 -5.37
N GLY A 190 2.81 14.07 -4.59
CA GLY A 190 2.95 14.15 -3.13
C GLY A 190 4.31 14.71 -2.70
N ALA A 191 4.30 15.68 -1.79
CA ALA A 191 5.48 16.49 -1.48
C ALA A 191 6.62 15.66 -0.87
N ARG A 192 6.30 14.69 0.01
CA ARG A 192 7.31 13.84 0.66
C ARG A 192 7.88 12.81 -0.31
N GLY A 193 7.04 12.15 -1.10
CA GLY A 193 7.49 11.22 -2.13
C GLY A 193 8.33 11.90 -3.21
N VAL A 194 7.92 13.08 -3.70
CA VAL A 194 8.71 13.87 -4.66
C VAL A 194 10.05 14.30 -4.07
N ALA A 195 10.09 14.75 -2.81
CA ALA A 195 11.35 15.10 -2.14
C ALA A 195 12.29 13.89 -2.03
N ALA A 196 11.76 12.71 -1.68
CA ALA A 196 12.53 11.48 -1.61
C ALA A 196 13.04 11.03 -2.99
N TYR A 197 12.20 11.10 -4.03
CA TYR A 197 12.60 10.82 -5.42
C TYR A 197 13.78 11.70 -5.86
N ARG A 198 13.73 13.00 -5.56
CA ARG A 198 14.82 13.94 -5.87
C ARG A 198 16.09 13.63 -5.08
N ALA A 199 15.97 13.25 -3.80
CA ALA A 199 17.11 12.83 -2.99
C ALA A 199 17.80 11.57 -3.54
N LEU A 200 17.06 10.69 -4.22
CA LEU A 200 17.59 9.52 -4.91
C LEU A 200 18.22 9.83 -6.29
N GLY A 201 18.25 11.10 -6.71
CA GLY A 201 18.79 11.55 -7.99
C GLY A 201 17.75 11.77 -9.09
N GLY A 202 16.45 11.66 -8.76
CA GLY A 202 15.34 11.92 -9.67
C GLY A 202 15.30 13.37 -10.13
N ARG A 203 14.82 13.62 -11.36
CA ARG A 203 14.69 14.96 -11.94
C ARG A 203 13.23 15.41 -11.98
N GLY A 204 13.03 16.72 -11.90
CA GLY A 204 11.70 17.33 -11.93
C GLY A 204 11.09 17.53 -10.55
N ASP A 205 9.85 17.99 -10.56
CA ASP A 205 9.00 18.30 -9.40
C ASP A 205 7.89 17.27 -9.18
N ARG A 206 7.97 16.13 -9.89
CA ARG A 206 6.97 15.05 -9.90
C ARG A 206 7.63 13.72 -10.24
N VAL A 207 7.04 12.61 -9.80
CA VAL A 207 7.56 11.26 -10.06
C VAL A 207 6.75 10.62 -11.19
N PRO A 208 7.36 10.12 -12.28
CA PRO A 208 6.60 9.42 -13.32
C PRO A 208 5.94 8.14 -12.78
N LEU A 209 4.69 7.91 -13.18
CA LEU A 209 3.91 6.71 -12.84
C LEU A 209 3.69 5.84 -14.08
N ASP A 210 3.34 4.57 -13.90
CA ASP A 210 2.85 3.75 -15.00
C ASP A 210 1.46 4.19 -15.45
N ALA A 211 0.96 3.58 -16.53
CA ALA A 211 -0.30 3.99 -17.17
C ALA A 211 -1.54 3.78 -16.28
N ASP A 212 -1.42 2.94 -15.24
CA ASP A 212 -2.44 2.70 -14.24
C ASP A 212 -2.49 3.76 -13.13
N ALA A 213 -1.53 4.70 -13.11
CA ALA A 213 -1.36 5.69 -12.05
C ALA A 213 -1.19 5.13 -10.63
N GLY A 214 -1.07 3.81 -10.46
CA GLY A 214 -0.92 3.13 -9.18
C GLY A 214 0.52 2.71 -8.88
N HIS A 215 1.35 2.60 -9.92
CA HIS A 215 2.74 2.17 -9.80
C HIS A 215 3.75 3.24 -10.21
N TRP A 216 4.94 3.19 -9.61
CA TRP A 216 6.06 3.98 -10.09
C TRP A 216 6.45 3.53 -11.50
N ALA A 217 6.69 4.49 -12.39
CA ALA A 217 7.06 4.16 -13.76
C ALA A 217 8.33 3.31 -13.78
N GLY A 218 8.24 2.12 -14.37
CA GLY A 218 9.38 1.22 -14.53
C GLY A 218 10.59 1.84 -15.23
N SER A 219 10.35 2.71 -16.21
CA SER A 219 11.42 3.45 -16.89
C SER A 219 12.18 4.46 -16.02
N ALA A 220 11.63 4.86 -14.88
CA ALA A 220 12.18 5.91 -14.02
C ALA A 220 12.65 5.40 -12.67
N VAL A 221 11.89 4.47 -12.06
CA VAL A 221 12.18 3.89 -10.77
C VAL A 221 12.81 2.52 -10.99
N CYS A 222 12.09 1.51 -11.49
CA CYS A 222 12.64 0.15 -11.72
C CYS A 222 13.15 -0.55 -10.45
N SER A 223 12.83 -1.84 -10.31
CA SER A 223 13.37 -2.70 -9.24
C SER A 223 13.23 -2.12 -7.83
N GLU A 224 12.19 -1.31 -7.62
CA GLU A 224 11.64 -0.86 -6.33
C GLU A 224 10.32 -1.60 -6.15
N ILE A 225 9.93 -1.84 -4.91
CA ILE A 225 8.81 -2.71 -4.59
C ILE A 225 7.50 -2.33 -5.30
N LEU A 226 7.20 -1.05 -5.54
CA LEU A 226 5.96 -0.56 -6.17
C LEU A 226 6.17 -0.08 -7.63
N SER A 227 7.25 -0.50 -8.28
CA SER A 227 7.45 -0.21 -9.70
C SER A 227 6.64 -1.19 -10.56
N GLY A 228 5.92 -0.73 -11.60
CA GLY A 228 5.12 -1.64 -12.44
C GLY A 228 5.99 -2.51 -13.34
N ASP A 229 7.12 -2.00 -13.81
CA ASP A 229 8.25 -2.83 -14.28
C ASP A 229 9.22 -3.13 -13.13
N ALA A 230 8.77 -3.63 -11.99
CA ALA A 230 9.68 -4.21 -10.99
C ALA A 230 10.41 -5.38 -11.67
N GLY A 231 11.49 -5.04 -12.38
CA GLY A 231 11.91 -5.75 -13.57
C GLY A 231 12.03 -7.23 -13.30
N ASN A 232 11.22 -8.02 -14.02
CA ASN A 232 11.30 -9.47 -14.14
C ASN A 232 12.24 -10.12 -13.12
N TYR A 233 11.70 -10.41 -11.93
CA TYR A 233 12.20 -11.43 -11.01
C TYR A 233 13.72 -11.47 -10.85
N THR A 234 14.23 -10.57 -10.03
CA THR A 234 15.66 -10.52 -9.67
C THR A 234 16.09 -11.66 -8.73
N GLY A 235 15.19 -12.59 -8.37
CA GLY A 235 15.46 -13.65 -7.39
C GLY A 235 15.70 -13.12 -5.97
N ARG A 236 15.20 -11.91 -5.67
CA ARG A 236 15.31 -11.21 -4.38
C ARG A 236 14.04 -10.42 -4.11
N VAL A 237 13.87 -10.02 -2.86
CA VAL A 237 12.86 -9.04 -2.46
C VAL A 237 13.32 -7.64 -2.88
N ASN A 238 12.50 -6.94 -3.65
CA ASN A 238 12.68 -5.56 -4.05
C ASN A 238 12.66 -4.63 -2.82
N PRO A 239 13.44 -3.54 -2.83
CA PRO A 239 13.53 -2.62 -1.72
C PRO A 239 12.24 -1.81 -1.58
N VAL A 240 11.76 -1.69 -0.34
CA VAL A 240 10.84 -0.62 0.04
C VAL A 240 11.68 0.62 0.31
N SER A 241 11.72 1.53 -0.64
CA SER A 241 12.65 2.67 -0.64
C SER A 241 12.12 3.89 0.13
N PRO A 242 12.96 4.90 0.40
CA PRO A 242 12.50 6.19 0.93
C PRO A 242 11.42 6.87 0.08
N LEU A 243 11.34 6.59 -1.22
CA LEU A 243 10.27 7.09 -2.10
C LEU A 243 8.90 6.55 -1.65
N THR A 244 8.78 5.23 -1.51
CA THR A 244 7.53 4.58 -1.06
C THR A 244 7.17 4.97 0.38
N LEU A 245 8.15 5.14 1.27
CA LEU A 245 7.89 5.70 2.60
C LEU A 245 7.38 7.15 2.53
N GLY A 246 7.93 7.97 1.64
CA GLY A 246 7.44 9.33 1.40
C GLY A 246 5.98 9.33 0.94
N ALA A 247 5.61 8.39 0.07
CA ALA A 247 4.22 8.25 -0.38
C ALA A 247 3.25 7.86 0.76
N LEU A 248 3.68 7.00 1.69
CA LEU A 248 2.93 6.73 2.91
C LEU A 248 2.78 7.99 3.79
N GLU A 249 3.83 8.80 3.92
CA GLU A 249 3.75 10.06 4.67
C GLU A 249 2.78 11.05 4.03
N ASP A 250 2.80 11.16 2.71
CA ASP A 250 1.85 11.98 1.97
C ASP A 250 0.41 11.47 2.14
N LEU A 251 0.17 10.17 2.32
CA LEU A 251 -1.16 9.65 2.66
C LEU A 251 -1.62 10.03 4.08
N GLY A 252 -0.71 10.33 5.00
CA GLY A 252 -1.00 10.73 6.38
C GLY A 252 -0.38 9.82 7.45
N TYR A 253 0.35 8.78 7.06
CA TYR A 253 1.07 7.93 8.01
C TYR A 253 2.28 8.65 8.62
N ARG A 254 2.65 8.29 9.84
CA ARG A 254 4.05 8.49 10.29
C ARG A 254 4.82 7.22 10.00
N VAL A 255 6.00 7.34 9.41
CA VAL A 255 6.79 6.18 8.98
C VAL A 255 8.10 6.06 9.77
N ASN A 256 8.60 4.83 9.89
CA ASN A 256 9.92 4.52 10.40
C ASN A 256 10.94 4.61 9.25
N ARG A 257 11.49 5.80 9.01
CA ARG A 257 12.46 6.01 7.91
C ARG A 257 13.71 5.13 8.02
N ALA A 258 14.09 4.69 9.21
CA ALA A 258 15.24 3.79 9.41
C ALA A 258 14.96 2.35 8.93
N ALA A 259 13.69 1.98 8.72
CA ALA A 259 13.30 0.69 8.16
C ALA A 259 13.27 0.67 6.62
N ALA A 260 13.50 1.81 5.95
CA ALA A 260 13.61 1.86 4.50
C ALA A 260 14.82 1.03 4.02
N SER A 261 14.61 0.23 2.98
CA SER A 261 15.69 -0.47 2.31
C SER A 261 16.55 0.52 1.52
N PRO A 262 17.88 0.37 1.52
CA PRO A 262 18.75 1.11 0.61
C PRO A 262 18.30 0.92 -0.84
N TYR A 263 18.24 2.02 -1.57
CA TYR A 263 17.81 2.04 -2.95
C TYR A 263 18.46 3.20 -3.69
N THR A 264 18.72 3.00 -4.96
CA THR A 264 19.27 4.00 -5.87
C THR A 264 18.49 3.92 -7.16
N LEU A 265 18.09 5.06 -7.72
CA LEU A 265 17.47 5.08 -9.04
C LEU A 265 18.46 4.55 -10.08
N PRO A 266 17.97 3.89 -11.14
CA PRO A 266 18.81 3.41 -12.23
C PRO A 266 19.55 4.59 -12.85
N LEU A 267 20.89 4.49 -12.92
CA LEU A 267 21.70 5.50 -13.58
C LEU A 267 21.34 5.54 -15.07
N ARG A 268 20.98 6.72 -15.57
CA ARG A 268 20.81 6.95 -17.01
C ARG A 268 22.11 6.60 -17.72
N GLY A 269 22.11 5.55 -18.55
CA GLY A 269 23.28 5.11 -19.30
C GLY A 269 23.72 3.68 -19.05
N TYR A 270 23.19 2.99 -18.04
CA TYR A 270 23.11 1.53 -18.15
C TYR A 270 22.03 1.24 -19.17
N GLY A 271 22.49 0.91 -20.38
CA GLY A 271 21.67 0.20 -21.33
C GLY A 271 21.21 -1.11 -20.69
N VAL A 272 20.09 -1.05 -19.94
CA VAL A 272 18.99 -1.90 -20.37
C VAL A 272 18.74 -1.49 -21.81
N LYS A 273 19.45 -2.15 -22.74
CA LYS A 273 18.76 -2.64 -23.92
C LYS A 273 17.46 -3.16 -23.33
N SER A 274 16.34 -2.52 -23.66
CA SER A 274 15.09 -3.25 -23.73
C SER A 274 15.51 -4.55 -24.40
N ALA A 275 15.59 -5.64 -23.63
CA ALA A 275 15.72 -6.94 -24.25
C ALA A 275 14.64 -6.93 -25.33
N PRO A 276 14.93 -7.36 -26.57
CA PRO A 276 13.88 -7.42 -27.56
C PRO A 276 12.76 -8.18 -26.87
N VAL A 277 11.65 -7.49 -26.62
CA VAL A 277 10.41 -8.13 -26.23
C VAL A 277 10.29 -9.24 -27.26
N PRO A 278 10.31 -10.53 -26.89
CA PRO A 278 9.94 -11.55 -27.87
C PRO A 278 8.62 -11.04 -28.41
N ALA A 279 8.56 -10.74 -29.71
CA ALA A 279 7.44 -10.06 -30.32
C ALA A 279 6.18 -10.89 -30.08
N LYS A 280 5.54 -10.66 -28.94
CA LYS A 280 4.23 -11.14 -28.57
C LYS A 280 3.32 -9.96 -28.86
N SER A 281 2.60 -10.15 -29.96
CA SER A 281 1.27 -9.63 -30.24
C SER A 281 0.98 -8.25 -29.68
N THR A 282 0.93 -7.27 -30.59
CA THR A 282 -0.04 -6.17 -30.57
C THR A 282 -0.83 -6.04 -29.27
N SER A 283 -0.46 -5.06 -28.45
CA SER A 283 -1.35 -4.41 -27.49
C SER A 283 -2.78 -4.43 -28.04
N PRO A 284 -3.82 -4.83 -27.28
CA PRO A 284 -5.17 -4.66 -27.78
C PRO A 284 -5.32 -3.17 -28.09
N ALA A 285 -5.73 -2.90 -29.33
CA ALA A 285 -6.00 -1.56 -29.80
C ALA A 285 -6.88 -0.84 -28.77
N ARG A 286 -6.65 0.47 -28.60
CA ARG A 286 -7.53 1.38 -27.86
C ARG A 286 -8.98 0.93 -28.06
N ARG A 287 -9.62 0.45 -26.99
CA ARG A 287 -10.98 -0.12 -27.08
C ARG A 287 -11.88 0.91 -27.77
N PRO A 288 -12.53 0.56 -28.88
CA PRO A 288 -13.39 1.49 -29.59
C PRO A 288 -14.49 1.96 -28.64
N THR A 289 -14.84 3.24 -28.69
CA THR A 289 -15.91 3.84 -27.87
C THR A 289 -17.31 3.32 -28.24
N SER A 290 -17.42 2.39 -29.19
CA SER A 290 -18.66 1.81 -29.71
C SER A 290 -18.41 0.42 -30.29
N TYR A 291 -19.26 -0.55 -29.94
CA TYR A 291 -19.29 -1.91 -30.51
C TYR A 291 -20.65 -2.17 -31.18
N ALA A 292 -20.69 -2.93 -32.29
CA ALA A 292 -21.96 -3.23 -32.95
C ALA A 292 -22.88 -4.08 -32.06
N ASN A 293 -22.33 -5.12 -31.43
CA ASN A 293 -23.03 -6.07 -30.55
C ASN A 293 -22.03 -6.84 -29.68
N CYS A 294 -22.53 -7.71 -28.79
CA CYS A 294 -21.68 -8.52 -27.90
C CYS A 294 -20.73 -9.49 -28.61
N ALA A 295 -21.04 -9.93 -29.84
CA ALA A 295 -20.10 -10.75 -30.61
C ALA A 295 -18.86 -9.93 -31.00
N ALA A 296 -19.03 -8.66 -31.38
CA ALA A 296 -17.92 -7.75 -31.64
C ALA A 296 -17.12 -7.42 -30.37
N VAL A 297 -17.79 -7.29 -29.22
CA VAL A 297 -17.13 -7.09 -27.91
C VAL A 297 -16.25 -8.27 -27.54
N ARG A 298 -16.76 -9.51 -27.66
CA ARG A 298 -15.98 -10.73 -27.39
C ARG A 298 -14.85 -10.93 -28.39
N ALA A 299 -15.09 -10.68 -29.69
CA ALA A 299 -14.07 -10.76 -30.72
C ALA A 299 -12.92 -9.76 -30.52
N ALA A 300 -13.21 -8.63 -29.88
CA ALA A 300 -12.20 -7.63 -29.50
C ALA A 300 -11.52 -7.92 -28.15
N GLY A 301 -11.84 -9.03 -27.47
CA GLY A 301 -11.33 -9.35 -26.13
C GLY A 301 -11.79 -8.35 -25.07
N ALA A 302 -12.92 -7.69 -25.30
CA ALA A 302 -13.40 -6.59 -24.47
C ALA A 302 -14.51 -6.96 -23.47
N ALA A 303 -15.02 -8.19 -23.54
CA ALA A 303 -16.08 -8.67 -22.67
C ALA A 303 -15.53 -9.24 -21.34
N PRO A 304 -16.27 -9.15 -20.22
CA PRO A 304 -17.51 -8.37 -20.06
C PRO A 304 -17.22 -6.85 -19.99
N LEU A 305 -18.15 -6.03 -20.46
CA LEU A 305 -18.07 -4.57 -20.34
C LEU A 305 -18.81 -4.13 -19.07
N ARG A 306 -18.19 -3.32 -18.23
CA ARG A 306 -18.79 -2.76 -17.01
C ARG A 306 -19.52 -1.46 -17.30
N ARG A 307 -20.55 -1.15 -16.52
CA ARG A 307 -21.22 0.17 -16.56
C ARG A 307 -20.18 1.27 -16.34
N GLY A 308 -20.00 2.13 -17.33
CA GLY A 308 -18.98 3.19 -17.34
C GLY A 308 -17.80 2.91 -18.27
N ASP A 309 -17.60 1.66 -18.71
CA ASP A 309 -16.58 1.32 -19.70
C ASP A 309 -16.91 1.93 -21.07
N PRO A 310 -15.90 2.40 -21.82
CA PRO A 310 -16.08 2.78 -23.22
C PRO A 310 -16.68 1.64 -24.04
N GLY A 311 -17.87 1.86 -24.61
CA GLY A 311 -18.60 0.88 -25.39
C GLY A 311 -19.67 0.09 -24.63
N TYR A 312 -19.81 0.28 -23.31
CA TYR A 312 -20.96 -0.26 -22.55
C TYR A 312 -22.26 0.40 -23.01
N ARG A 313 -23.33 -0.41 -23.16
CA ARG A 313 -24.69 0.06 -23.38
C ARG A 313 -25.67 -0.85 -22.63
N ALA A 314 -26.69 -0.25 -22.03
CA ALA A 314 -27.71 -0.98 -21.27
C ALA A 314 -28.53 -1.95 -22.13
N ASP A 315 -28.55 -1.81 -23.45
CA ASP A 315 -29.20 -2.74 -24.38
C ASP A 315 -28.40 -4.03 -24.63
N MET A 316 -27.13 -4.05 -24.23
CA MET A 316 -26.22 -5.22 -24.30
C MET A 316 -26.08 -5.95 -22.95
N ASP A 317 -26.69 -5.40 -21.91
CA ASP A 317 -26.75 -5.88 -20.54
C ASP A 317 -28.12 -6.54 -20.35
N GLY A 318 -28.20 -7.82 -20.67
CA GLY A 318 -29.47 -8.53 -20.86
C GLY A 318 -30.26 -8.75 -19.57
N ASP A 319 -29.58 -8.81 -18.43
CA ASP A 319 -30.16 -8.96 -17.10
C ASP A 319 -30.08 -7.68 -16.24
N GLY A 320 -29.36 -6.66 -16.71
CA GLY A 320 -29.38 -5.31 -16.18
C GLY A 320 -28.48 -5.13 -14.96
N ASP A 321 -27.53 -6.04 -14.73
CA ASP A 321 -26.72 -6.09 -13.51
C ASP A 321 -25.49 -5.16 -13.56
N GLY A 322 -25.24 -4.52 -14.71
CA GLY A 322 -24.10 -3.65 -14.94
C GLY A 322 -22.94 -4.30 -15.67
N LEU A 323 -23.06 -5.57 -16.09
CA LEU A 323 -22.10 -6.31 -16.91
C LEU A 323 -22.74 -6.65 -18.27
N ALA A 324 -22.35 -5.91 -19.30
CA ALA A 324 -22.77 -6.22 -20.66
C ALA A 324 -21.88 -7.31 -21.28
N CYS A 325 -22.52 -8.17 -22.08
CA CYS A 325 -21.84 -9.17 -22.92
C CYS A 325 -21.07 -10.29 -22.19
N GLU A 326 -21.55 -10.69 -21.01
CA GLU A 326 -21.08 -11.88 -20.27
C GLU A 326 -21.01 -13.15 -21.11
#